data_AF-A0A2T0FEK1-F1
#
_entry.id   AF-A0A2T0FEK1-F1
#
_cell.length_a   1.000
_cell.length_b   1.000
_cell.length_c   1.000
_cell.angle_alpha   90.00
_cell.angle_beta   90.00
_cell.angle_gamma   90.00
#
_symmetry.space_group_name_H-M   'P 1'
#
loop_
_entity.id
_entity.type
_entity.pdbx_description
1 polymer ?
#
loop_
_entity_poly.entity_id
_entity_poly.type
_entity_poly.pdbx_seq_one_letter_code
_entity_poly.pdbx_strand_id
1 'polypeptide(L)'
;MVTDRCTTSSLICYLCITYPRYVVLFQLLVSLDLASHYMHMYASLSSGSTSHKNVGSRSKLLQLYYENNKVLFTVCAANELFYVGLYLYSFPLKTPPNLGYYGSIPLSYATLICISTFPLWLLKQCLNVIQMVQAALKLAETDAQEKNKLLKSQ
;
A
#
# COMPACT_ATOMS: atom_id res chain seq x y z
N MET A 1 -8.39 -5.28 -6.44
CA MET A 1 -8.00 -4.27 -5.44
C MET A 1 -8.80 -4.39 -4.14
N VAL A 2 -10.13 -4.31 -4.10
CA VAL A 2 -10.87 -4.43 -2.81
C VAL A 2 -10.60 -5.76 -2.12
N THR A 3 -10.62 -6.88 -2.85
CA THR A 3 -10.32 -8.21 -2.32
C THR A 3 -8.92 -8.29 -1.71
N ASP A 4 -7.89 -7.84 -2.43
CA ASP A 4 -6.48 -7.87 -1.98
C ASP A 4 -6.29 -7.05 -0.69
N ARG A 5 -7.01 -5.93 -0.56
CA ARG A 5 -6.96 -5.04 0.61
C ARG A 5 -7.64 -5.68 1.82
N CYS A 6 -8.77 -6.37 1.62
CA CYS A 6 -9.45 -7.14 2.66
C CYS A 6 -8.59 -8.33 3.14
N THR A 7 -7.96 -9.07 2.22
CA THR A 7 -7.06 -10.18 2.54
C THR A 7 -5.86 -9.69 3.35
N THR A 8 -5.19 -8.64 2.89
CA THR A 8 -4.04 -8.04 3.58
C THR A 8 -4.41 -7.54 4.98
N SER A 9 -5.55 -6.85 5.12
CA SER A 9 -6.02 -6.34 6.43
C SER A 9 -6.33 -7.46 7.42
N SER A 10 -6.95 -8.55 6.93
CA SER A 10 -7.27 -9.73 7.75
C SER A 10 -6.00 -10.44 8.23
N LEU A 11 -5.00 -10.56 7.36
CA LEU A 11 -3.71 -11.16 7.69
C LEU A 11 -2.92 -10.31 8.69
N ILE A 12 -2.93 -8.99 8.52
CA ILE A 12 -2.28 -8.07 9.47
C ILE A 12 -2.97 -8.12 10.84
N CYS A 13 -4.30 -8.25 10.89
CA CYS A 13 -5.02 -8.43 12.15
C CYS A 13 -4.55 -9.67 12.92
N TYR A 14 -4.31 -10.79 12.23
CA TYR A 14 -3.70 -11.97 12.84
C TYR A 14 -2.26 -11.69 13.31
N LEU A 15 -1.44 -11.02 12.50
CA LEU A 15 -0.06 -10.65 12.86
C LEU A 15 0.02 -9.75 14.10
N CYS A 16 -0.98 -8.92 14.36
CA CYS A 16 -1.10 -8.14 15.60
C CYS A 16 -1.16 -9.04 16.85
N ILE A 17 -1.87 -10.17 16.78
CA ILE A 17 -1.96 -11.12 17.88
C ILE A 17 -0.61 -11.80 18.10
N THR A 18 0.05 -12.18 16.99
CA THR A 18 1.29 -12.94 17.04
C THR A 18 2.51 -12.10 17.43
N TYR A 19 2.52 -10.82 17.04
CA TYR A 19 3.60 -9.88 17.32
C TYR A 19 3.08 -8.67 18.10
N PRO A 20 2.69 -8.84 19.38
CA PRO A 20 2.04 -7.79 20.17
C PRO A 20 2.88 -6.51 20.30
N ARG A 21 4.21 -6.64 20.24
CA ARG A 21 5.15 -5.51 20.29
C ARG A 21 5.04 -4.56 19.08
N TYR A 22 4.57 -5.04 17.92
CA TYR A 22 4.50 -4.26 16.68
C TYR A 22 3.06 -3.90 16.27
N VAL A 23 2.07 -4.14 17.15
CA VAL A 23 0.64 -3.91 16.88
C VAL A 23 0.37 -2.49 16.38
N VAL A 24 0.95 -1.49 17.04
CA VAL A 24 0.75 -0.08 16.65
C VAL A 24 1.23 0.18 15.22
N LEU A 25 2.38 -0.39 14.83
CA LEU A 25 2.89 -0.25 13.47
C LEU A 25 1.96 -0.93 12.45
N PHE A 26 1.51 -2.15 12.75
CA PHE A 26 0.57 -2.88 11.89
C PHE A 26 -0.77 -2.17 11.74
N GLN A 27 -1.30 -1.59 12.81
CA GLN A 27 -2.50 -0.78 12.78
C GLN A 27 -2.32 0.47 11.91
N LEU A 28 -1.22 1.20 12.07
CA LEU A 28 -0.90 2.36 11.24
C LEU A 28 -0.77 1.99 9.75
N LEU A 29 -0.15 0.85 9.43
CA LEU A 29 -0.02 0.36 8.06
C LEU A 29 -1.38 0.03 7.43
N VAL A 30 -2.27 -0.65 8.16
CA VAL A 30 -3.65 -0.93 7.71
C VAL A 30 -4.44 0.36 7.53
N SER A 31 -4.35 1.28 8.49
CA SER A 31 -5.03 2.58 8.41
C SER A 31 -4.54 3.40 7.21
N LEU A 32 -3.23 3.46 6.97
CA LEU A 32 -2.65 4.14 5.83
C LEU A 32 -3.12 3.55 4.50
N ASP A 33 -3.16 2.22 4.41
CA ASP A 33 -3.57 1.50 3.21
C ASP A 33 -5.05 1.75 2.88
N LEU A 34 -5.94 1.68 3.88
CA LEU A 34 -7.36 1.96 3.71
C LEU A 34 -7.63 3.46 3.43
N ALA A 35 -6.98 4.36 4.15
CA ALA A 35 -7.16 5.81 3.98
C ALA A 35 -6.68 6.28 2.60
N SER A 36 -5.49 5.86 2.17
CA SER A 36 -4.94 6.22 0.84
C SER A 36 -5.85 5.76 -0.29
N HIS A 37 -6.39 4.53 -0.20
CA HIS A 37 -7.36 4.01 -1.16
C HIS A 37 -8.66 4.80 -1.15
N TYR A 38 -9.23 5.05 0.03
CA TYR A 38 -10.49 5.76 0.18
C TYR A 38 -10.40 7.19 -0.38
N MET A 39 -9.38 7.95 -0.01
CA MET A 39 -9.15 9.30 -0.52
C MET A 39 -8.98 9.31 -2.04
N HIS A 40 -8.22 8.36 -2.59
CA HIS A 40 -8.01 8.29 -4.04
C HIS A 40 -9.31 7.98 -4.80
N MET A 41 -10.12 7.06 -4.28
CA MET A 41 -11.42 6.71 -4.84
C MET A 41 -12.39 7.91 -4.76
N TYR A 42 -12.46 8.54 -3.59
CA TYR A 42 -13.31 9.72 -3.36
C TYR A 42 -12.90 10.89 -4.28
N ALA A 43 -11.61 11.20 -4.37
CA ALA A 43 -11.09 12.22 -5.30
C ALA A 43 -11.35 11.87 -6.78
N SER A 44 -11.47 10.58 -7.11
CA SER A 44 -11.79 10.17 -8.48
C SER A 44 -13.28 10.31 -8.79
N LEU A 45 -14.15 10.04 -7.81
CA LEU A 45 -15.60 10.22 -7.92
C LEU A 45 -16.00 11.70 -7.89
N SER A 46 -15.44 12.48 -6.97
CA SER A 46 -15.76 13.91 -6.78
C SER A 46 -15.30 14.78 -7.94
N SER A 47 -14.25 14.38 -8.67
CA SER A 47 -13.83 15.07 -9.90
C SER A 47 -14.59 14.60 -11.15
N GLY A 48 -15.61 13.74 -11.02
CA GLY A 48 -16.42 13.26 -12.13
C GLY A 48 -17.28 14.36 -12.76
N SER A 49 -17.12 14.58 -14.08
CA SER A 49 -17.87 15.49 -14.97
C SER A 49 -17.27 16.87 -15.28
N THR A 50 -15.97 17.09 -15.18
CA THR A 50 -15.31 18.18 -15.95
C THR A 50 -13.98 17.73 -16.55
N SER A 51 -14.08 17.00 -17.66
CA SER A 51 -12.97 16.85 -18.61
C SER A 51 -12.57 18.24 -19.12
N HIS A 52 -11.26 18.46 -19.30
CA HIS A 52 -10.61 19.66 -19.86
C HIS A 52 -10.34 20.82 -18.89
N LYS A 53 -9.32 20.65 -18.03
CA LYS A 53 -7.99 21.28 -18.20
C LYS A 53 -7.21 21.17 -16.89
N ASN A 54 -5.98 20.70 -17.02
CA ASN A 54 -4.94 20.74 -15.99
C ASN A 54 -5.08 19.74 -14.84
N VAL A 55 -4.89 18.45 -15.11
CA VAL A 55 -4.50 17.53 -14.04
C VAL A 55 -2.99 17.66 -13.88
N GLY A 56 -2.59 18.51 -12.93
CA GLY A 56 -1.19 18.75 -12.61
C GLY A 56 -0.45 17.44 -12.31
N SER A 57 0.61 17.20 -13.08
CA SER A 57 1.72 16.27 -12.83
C SER A 57 1.42 15.12 -11.86
N ARG A 58 0.79 14.05 -12.36
CA ARG A 58 0.93 12.75 -11.68
C ARG A 58 2.42 12.45 -11.57
N SER A 59 2.87 12.08 -10.38
CA SER A 59 4.24 11.62 -10.19
C SER A 59 4.54 10.47 -11.17
N LYS A 60 5.66 10.56 -11.92
CA LYS A 60 6.08 9.53 -12.91
C LYS A 60 6.08 8.11 -12.33
N LEU A 61 6.37 7.99 -11.03
CA LEU A 61 6.34 6.76 -10.27
C LEU A 61 4.93 6.15 -10.18
N LEU A 62 3.91 6.98 -9.92
CA LEU A 62 2.52 6.55 -9.87
C LEU A 62 2.00 6.22 -11.27
N GLN A 63 2.46 6.94 -12.30
CA GLN A 63 2.12 6.64 -13.68
C GLN A 63 2.66 5.28 -14.10
N LEU A 64 3.95 4.97 -13.86
CA LEU A 64 4.53 3.66 -14.14
C LEU A 64 3.81 2.51 -13.39
N TYR A 65 3.42 2.76 -12.13
CA TYR A 65 2.68 1.80 -11.31
C TYR A 65 1.29 1.45 -11.87
N TYR A 66 0.58 2.44 -12.42
CA TYR A 66 -0.76 2.26 -12.99
C TYR A 66 -0.76 1.91 -14.49
N GLU A 67 0.27 2.28 -15.23
CA GLU A 67 0.39 2.07 -16.68
C GLU A 67 0.75 0.63 -17.03
N ASN A 68 1.45 -0.07 -16.12
CA ASN A 68 1.84 -1.46 -16.34
C ASN A 68 1.18 -2.42 -15.33
N ASN A 69 0.16 -3.15 -15.80
CA ASN A 69 -0.55 -4.16 -15.02
C ASN A 69 0.39 -5.22 -14.41
N LYS A 70 1.53 -5.52 -15.07
CA LYS A 70 2.52 -6.48 -14.54
C LYS A 70 3.22 -5.94 -13.31
N VAL A 71 3.53 -4.65 -13.27
CA VAL A 71 4.16 -3.99 -12.11
C VAL A 71 3.16 -3.90 -10.96
N LEU A 72 1.91 -3.52 -11.25
CA LEU A 72 0.82 -3.50 -10.27
C LEU A 72 0.66 -4.87 -9.59
N PHE A 73 0.55 -5.94 -10.40
CA PHE A 73 0.40 -7.30 -9.90
C PHE A 73 1.64 -7.76 -9.11
N THR A 74 2.84 -7.49 -9.61
CA THR A 74 4.09 -7.90 -8.95
C THR A 74 4.25 -7.24 -7.58
N VAL A 75 3.97 -5.94 -7.47
CA VAL A 75 4.05 -5.23 -6.19
C VAL A 75 2.95 -5.71 -5.23
N CYS A 76 1.75 -5.99 -5.72
CA CYS A 76 0.67 -6.52 -4.90
C CYS A 76 1.00 -7.93 -4.39
N ALA A 77 1.45 -8.82 -5.27
CA ALA A 77 1.89 -10.17 -4.93
C ALA A 77 3.07 -10.16 -3.95
N ALA A 78 4.05 -9.29 -4.15
CA ALA A 78 5.18 -9.16 -3.22
C ALA A 78 4.75 -8.62 -1.85
N ASN A 79 3.79 -7.69 -1.79
CA ASN A 79 3.23 -7.19 -0.54
C ASN A 79 2.50 -8.30 0.24
N GLU A 80 1.63 -9.07 -0.42
CA GLU A 80 0.98 -10.22 0.23
C GLU A 80 2.01 -11.27 0.67
N LEU A 81 2.97 -11.58 -0.19
CA LEU A 81 4.01 -12.57 0.08
C LEU A 81 4.90 -12.17 1.28
N PHE A 82 5.14 -10.87 1.50
CA PHE A 82 5.85 -10.38 2.69
C PHE A 82 5.07 -10.67 3.99
N TYR A 83 3.77 -10.36 4.03
CA TYR A 83 2.94 -10.64 5.21
C TYR A 83 2.75 -12.15 5.43
N VAL A 84 2.65 -12.94 4.35
CA VAL A 84 2.68 -14.41 4.44
C VAL A 84 4.01 -14.90 4.97
N GLY A 85 5.14 -14.29 4.57
CA GLY A 85 6.46 -14.59 5.13
C GLY A 85 6.52 -14.33 6.63
N LEU A 86 5.98 -13.21 7.12
CA LEU A 86 5.88 -12.90 8.55
C LEU A 86 4.96 -13.88 9.30
N TYR A 87 3.87 -14.31 8.66
CA TYR A 87 2.96 -15.33 9.19
C TYR A 87 3.69 -16.68 9.33
N LEU A 88 4.40 -17.12 8.30
CA LEU A 88 5.18 -18.36 8.33
C LEU A 88 6.32 -18.30 9.36
N TYR A 89 6.94 -17.13 9.54
CA TYR A 89 7.98 -16.92 10.56
C TYR A 89 7.45 -17.08 11.99
N SER A 90 6.13 -16.92 12.21
CA SER A 90 5.56 -17.05 13.54
C SER A 90 5.42 -18.47 14.06
N PHE A 91 5.42 -19.47 13.18
CA PHE A 91 5.33 -20.85 13.60
C PHE A 91 6.70 -21.37 14.04
N PRO A 92 6.76 -22.22 15.09
CA PRO A 92 8.00 -22.86 15.48
C PRO A 92 8.54 -23.66 14.28
N LEU A 93 9.75 -23.31 13.84
CA LEU A 93 10.48 -23.85 12.70
C LEU A 93 10.76 -25.36 12.89
N LYS A 94 9.72 -26.20 12.78
CA LYS A 94 9.80 -27.66 13.00
C LYS A 94 9.99 -28.47 11.72
N THR A 95 10.17 -27.83 10.56
CA THR A 95 10.38 -28.51 9.28
C THR A 95 11.58 -27.94 8.51
N PRO A 96 12.47 -28.81 7.97
CA PRO A 96 13.73 -28.42 7.30
C PRO A 96 13.49 -27.78 5.92
N PRO A 97 14.50 -27.11 5.31
CA PRO A 97 15.89 -26.99 5.71
C PRO A 97 16.11 -25.70 6.50
N ASN A 98 16.67 -25.83 7.71
CA ASN A 98 17.56 -24.78 8.19
C ASN A 98 18.70 -24.71 7.17
N LEU A 99 18.68 -23.75 6.24
CA LEU A 99 19.77 -23.53 5.29
C LEU A 99 21.05 -23.01 5.98
N GLY A 100 21.00 -22.82 7.30
CA GLY A 100 22.09 -22.36 8.15
C GLY A 100 21.68 -21.10 8.91
N TYR A 101 22.69 -20.40 9.43
CA TYR A 101 22.55 -19.08 10.03
C TYR A 101 23.44 -18.12 9.25
N TYR A 102 22.91 -16.97 8.86
CA TYR A 102 23.73 -15.86 8.38
C TYR A 102 23.84 -14.85 9.53
N GLY A 103 24.97 -14.87 10.24
CA GLY A 103 25.11 -14.15 11.51
C GLY A 103 24.22 -14.75 12.61
N SER A 104 23.32 -13.93 13.18
CA SER A 104 22.38 -14.32 14.26
C SER A 104 20.96 -14.66 13.79
N ILE A 105 20.71 -14.70 12.48
CA ILE A 105 19.36 -14.87 11.92
C ILE A 105 19.23 -16.29 11.35
N PRO A 106 18.23 -17.09 11.78
CA PRO A 106 17.97 -18.40 11.20
C PRO A 106 17.53 -18.27 9.74
N LEU A 107 18.27 -18.90 8.84
CA LEU A 107 18.00 -18.89 7.40
C LEU A 107 16.95 -19.96 7.08
N SER A 108 15.69 -19.58 7.27
CA SER A 108 14.51 -20.35 6.86
C SER A 108 13.92 -19.81 5.56
N TYR A 109 13.09 -20.59 4.87
CA TYR A 109 12.33 -20.13 3.71
C TYR A 109 11.52 -18.87 4.02
N ALA A 110 10.92 -18.77 5.20
CA ALA A 110 10.17 -17.59 5.63
C ALA A 110 11.07 -16.33 5.64
N THR A 111 12.29 -16.45 6.15
CA THR A 111 13.27 -15.35 6.21
C THR A 111 13.70 -14.93 4.79
N LEU A 112 13.97 -15.88 3.89
CA LEU A 112 14.32 -15.59 2.50
C LEU A 112 13.20 -14.88 1.75
N ILE A 113 11.96 -15.33 1.97
CA ILE A 113 10.76 -14.69 1.42
C ILE A 113 10.66 -13.26 1.94
N CYS A 114 10.77 -13.04 3.24
CA CYS A 114 10.73 -11.70 3.83
C CYS A 114 11.81 -10.79 3.26
N ILE A 115 13.07 -11.22 3.18
CA ILE A 115 14.19 -10.41 2.69
C ILE A 115 14.01 -10.05 1.21
N SER A 116 13.62 -11.02 0.37
CA SER A 116 13.42 -10.79 -1.06
C SER A 116 12.23 -9.87 -1.37
N THR A 117 11.16 -9.95 -0.56
CA THR A 117 9.94 -9.16 -0.77
C THR A 117 9.97 -7.79 -0.06
N PHE A 118 10.82 -7.61 0.95
CA PHE A 118 10.98 -6.37 1.70
C PHE A 118 11.14 -5.09 0.84
N PRO A 119 12.01 -5.03 -0.20
CA PRO A 119 12.14 -3.81 -1.00
C PRO A 119 10.85 -3.45 -1.76
N LEU A 120 10.11 -4.46 -2.22
CA LEU A 120 8.85 -4.26 -2.93
C LEU A 120 7.71 -3.89 -1.97
N TRP A 121 7.69 -4.46 -0.77
CA TRP A 121 6.79 -4.08 0.30
C TRP A 121 7.02 -2.61 0.72
N LEU A 122 8.28 -2.20 0.89
CA LEU A 122 8.63 -0.81 1.22
C LEU A 122 8.20 0.16 0.11
N LEU A 123 8.45 -0.21 -1.14
CA LEU A 123 7.99 0.57 -2.30
C LEU A 123 6.46 0.71 -2.29
N LYS A 124 5.72 -0.35 -1.94
CA LYS A 124 4.27 -0.30 -1.81
C LYS A 124 3.81 0.68 -0.72
N GLN A 125 4.47 0.70 0.44
CA GLN A 125 4.14 1.66 1.50
C GLN A 125 4.41 3.11 1.07
N CYS A 126 5.54 3.37 0.39
CA CYS A 126 5.82 4.69 -0.20
C CYS A 126 4.75 5.10 -1.22
N LEU A 127 4.32 4.17 -2.09
CA LEU A 127 3.27 4.43 -3.07
C LEU A 127 1.94 4.78 -2.40
N ASN A 128 1.56 4.13 -1.30
CA ASN A 128 0.34 4.45 -0.56
C ASN A 128 0.38 5.89 -0.02
N VAL A 129 1.52 6.35 0.53
CA VAL A 129 1.69 7.74 0.98
C VAL A 129 1.58 8.72 -0.19
N ILE A 130 2.30 8.45 -1.29
CA ILE A 130 2.31 9.29 -2.49
C ILE A 130 0.91 9.37 -3.11
N GLN A 131 0.15 8.26 -3.08
CA GLN A 131 -1.22 8.19 -3.55
C GLN A 131 -2.15 9.05 -2.70
N MET A 132 -1.97 9.04 -1.37
CA MET A 132 -2.74 9.85 -0.44
C MET A 132 -2.51 11.35 -0.65
N VAL A 133 -1.25 11.79 -0.77
CA VAL A 133 -0.91 13.21 -0.98
C VAL A 133 -1.48 13.72 -2.31
N GLN A 134 -1.37 12.94 -3.38
CA GLN A 134 -1.94 13.32 -4.67
C GLN A 134 -3.48 13.37 -4.64
N ALA A 135 -4.13 12.47 -3.90
CA ALA A 135 -5.57 12.53 -3.72
C ALA A 135 -6.01 13.78 -2.93
N ALA A 136 -5.27 14.14 -1.87
CA ALA A 136 -5.53 15.35 -1.09
C ALA A 136 -5.38 16.63 -1.94
N LEU A 137 -4.31 16.73 -2.72
CA LEU A 137 -4.09 17.87 -3.63
C LEU A 137 -5.20 17.98 -4.67
N LYS A 138 -5.60 16.85 -5.25
CA LYS A 138 -6.68 16.82 -6.25
C LYS A 138 -8.03 17.27 -5.67
N LEU A 139 -8.34 16.89 -4.43
CA LEU A 139 -9.54 17.36 -3.73
C LEU A 139 -9.49 18.87 -3.49
N ALA A 140 -8.37 19.37 -2.94
CA ALA A 140 -8.19 20.81 -2.70
C ALA A 140 -8.31 21.64 -3.99
N GLU A 141 -7.77 21.13 -5.11
CA GLU A 141 -7.92 21.76 -6.42
C GLU A 141 -9.37 21.76 -6.89
N THR A 142 -10.10 20.65 -6.71
CA THR A 142 -11.53 20.55 -7.08
C THR A 142 -12.36 21.57 -6.27
N ASP A 143 -12.13 21.67 -4.97
CA ASP A 143 -12.83 22.62 -4.08
C ASP A 143 -12.54 24.08 -4.46
N ALA A 144 -11.27 24.40 -4.79
CA ALA A 144 -10.88 25.73 -5.25
C ALA A 144 -11.52 26.10 -6.59
N GLN A 145 -11.61 25.15 -7.53
CA GLN A 145 -12.26 25.36 -8.82
C GLN A 145 -13.77 25.60 -8.67
N GLU A 146 -14.43 24.87 -7.77
CA GLU A 146 -15.86 25.07 -7.49
C GLU A 146 -16.13 26.46 -6.91
N LYS A 147 -15.35 26.90 -5.91
CA LYS A 147 -15.47 28.26 -5.36
C LYS A 147 -15.23 29.35 -6.39
N ASN A 148 -14.23 29.19 -7.26
CA ASN A 148 -13.95 30.16 -8.32
C ASN A 148 -15.07 30.24 -9.36
N LYS A 149 -15.79 29.15 -9.63
CA LYS A 149 -16.96 29.17 -10.52
C LYS A 149 -18.12 29.93 -9.88
N LEU A 150 -18.38 29.69 -8.59
CA LEU A 150 -19.43 30.39 -7.83
C LEU A 150 -19.18 31.91 -7.78
N LEU A 151 -17.94 32.33 -7.56
CA LEU A 151 -17.56 33.75 -7.56
C LEU A 151 -17.70 34.42 -8.93
N LYS A 152 -17.51 33.68 -10.03
CA LYS A 152 -17.68 34.20 -11.40
C LYS A 152 -19.14 34.26 -11.86
N SER A 153 -20.05 33.56 -11.17
CA SER A 153 -21.48 33.57 -11.46
C SER A 153 -22.27 34.62 -10.69
N GLN A 154 -21.62 35.36 -9.78
CA GLN A 154 -22.15 36.53 -9.08
C GLN A 154 -21.72 37.81 -9.80
#